data_AF-A0AA48M196-F1
#
_entry.id   AF-A0AA48M196-F1
#
_cell.length_a   1.000
_cell.length_b   1.000
_cell.length_c   1.000
_cell.angle_alpha   90.00
_cell.angle_beta   90.00
_cell.angle_gamma   90.00
#
_symmetry.space_group_name_H-M   'P 1'
#
loop_
_entity.id
_entity.type
_entity.pdbx_description
1 polymer ?
#
loop_
_entity_poly.entity_id
_entity_poly.type
_entity_poly.pdbx_seq_one_letter_code
_entity_poly.pdbx_strand_id
1 'polypeptide(L)'
;MNGFVLRRVVRTLFAMGLLSAPTAVLADIRDYEFKLVREQVKKGQAIVDIRLIHKPEDRAVSDAVIFAVRLDMAPDDMEQMTSAIEPVKSPEPGVYRFKVDLTDEGRWRVSLAAKIQGETETLQSRLVLKATP
;
A
#
# COMPACT_ATOMS: atom_id res chain seq x y z
N MET A 1 -77.50 -19.11 -25.63
CA MET A 1 -76.68 -20.31 -25.33
C MET A 1 -75.21 -19.94 -25.47
N ASN A 2 -74.52 -19.94 -24.31
CA ASN A 2 -73.10 -20.15 -23.99
C ASN A 2 -72.04 -19.97 -25.10
N GLY A 3 -70.90 -19.30 -24.88
CA GLY A 3 -70.31 -18.91 -23.60
C GLY A 3 -69.02 -18.08 -23.74
N PHE A 4 -68.65 -17.49 -22.60
CA PHE A 4 -67.32 -16.94 -22.30
C PHE A 4 -66.25 -18.03 -22.42
N VAL A 5 -65.04 -17.69 -22.93
CA VAL A 5 -63.79 -17.87 -22.16
C VAL A 5 -62.74 -16.83 -22.58
N LEU A 6 -62.36 -16.03 -21.60
CA LEU A 6 -61.21 -15.15 -21.52
C LEU A 6 -59.94 -15.97 -21.23
N ARG A 7 -58.78 -15.65 -21.83
CA ARG A 7 -57.46 -15.68 -21.16
C ARG A 7 -56.35 -15.13 -22.07
N ARG A 8 -56.00 -13.86 -21.83
CA ARG A 8 -54.69 -13.31 -22.16
C ARG A 8 -53.70 -13.75 -21.09
N VAL A 9 -52.55 -14.30 -21.46
CA VAL A 9 -51.32 -14.18 -20.67
C VAL A 9 -50.14 -14.07 -21.62
N VAL A 10 -49.64 -12.84 -21.80
CA VAL A 10 -48.33 -12.55 -22.40
C VAL A 10 -47.29 -12.83 -21.31
N ARG A 11 -46.34 -13.73 -21.57
CA ARG A 11 -45.18 -13.96 -20.70
C ARG A 11 -44.01 -13.12 -21.21
N THR A 12 -43.79 -11.95 -20.60
CA THR A 12 -42.54 -11.22 -20.73
C THR A 12 -41.54 -11.82 -19.75
N LEU A 13 -40.50 -12.49 -20.24
CA LEU A 13 -39.36 -12.92 -19.43
C LEU A 13 -38.42 -11.72 -19.26
N PHE A 14 -38.42 -11.11 -18.08
CA PHE A 14 -37.42 -10.12 -17.68
C PHE A 14 -36.24 -10.86 -17.05
N ALA A 15 -35.07 -10.75 -17.67
CA ALA A 15 -33.82 -11.31 -17.16
C ALA A 15 -33.36 -10.52 -15.93
N MET A 16 -33.13 -11.20 -14.81
CA MET A 16 -32.52 -10.63 -13.61
C MET A 16 -31.10 -11.18 -13.50
N GLY A 17 -30.13 -10.49 -14.10
CA GLY A 17 -28.72 -10.75 -13.84
C GLY A 17 -28.38 -10.28 -12.44
N LEU A 18 -28.08 -11.21 -11.53
CA LEU A 18 -27.52 -10.89 -10.22
C LEU A 18 -26.09 -10.35 -10.44
N LEU A 19 -25.96 -9.02 -10.47
CA LEU A 19 -24.66 -8.37 -10.26
C LEU A 19 -24.26 -8.63 -8.81
N SER A 20 -23.40 -9.63 -8.60
CA SER A 20 -22.67 -9.79 -7.34
C SER A 20 -21.76 -8.58 -7.17
N ALA A 21 -22.21 -7.58 -6.42
CA ALA A 21 -21.31 -6.54 -5.95
C ALA A 21 -20.27 -7.19 -5.03
N PRO A 22 -18.96 -6.98 -5.22
CA PRO A 22 -17.98 -7.43 -4.25
C PRO A 22 -18.27 -6.70 -2.95
N THR A 23 -18.67 -7.44 -1.91
CA THR A 23 -18.58 -6.94 -0.55
C THR A 23 -17.11 -6.69 -0.29
N ALA A 24 -16.67 -5.43 -0.34
CA ALA A 24 -15.40 -5.05 0.21
C ALA A 24 -15.47 -5.35 1.71
N VAL A 25 -14.99 -6.54 2.10
CA VAL A 25 -14.59 -6.77 3.48
C VAL A 25 -13.53 -5.70 3.73
N LEU A 26 -13.84 -4.74 4.59
CA LEU A 26 -12.85 -3.77 5.04
C LEU A 26 -11.71 -4.60 5.63
N ALA A 27 -10.55 -4.61 4.98
CA ALA A 27 -9.40 -5.26 5.58
C ALA A 27 -9.03 -4.42 6.81
N ASP A 28 -8.52 -5.06 7.86
CA ASP A 28 -8.03 -4.26 8.98
C ASP A 28 -6.74 -3.58 8.52
N ILE A 29 -6.45 -2.33 8.93
CA ILE A 29 -5.19 -1.69 8.54
C ILE A 29 -3.97 -2.53 8.95
N ARG A 30 -4.14 -3.39 9.96
CA ARG A 30 -3.15 -4.36 10.44
C ARG A 30 -2.90 -5.50 9.47
N ASP A 31 -3.74 -5.70 8.45
CA ASP A 31 -3.53 -6.67 7.37
C ASP A 31 -2.51 -6.18 6.35
N TYR A 32 -2.10 -4.91 6.42
CA TYR A 32 -1.11 -4.33 5.54
C TYR A 32 0.24 -4.17 6.23
N GLU A 33 1.32 -4.30 5.46
CA GLU A 33 2.68 -4.08 5.96
C GLU A 33 3.58 -3.47 4.90
N PHE A 34 4.50 -2.62 5.34
CA PHE A 34 5.61 -2.16 4.51
C PHE A 34 6.82 -3.08 4.70
N LYS A 35 7.50 -3.42 3.60
CA LYS A 35 8.76 -4.17 3.60
C LYS A 35 9.82 -3.46 2.77
N LEU A 36 11.05 -3.44 3.25
CA LEU A 36 12.20 -3.06 2.43
C LEU A 36 12.41 -4.12 1.36
N VAL A 37 12.58 -3.68 0.11
CA VAL A 37 13.00 -4.58 -0.98
C VAL A 37 14.46 -4.99 -0.80
N ARG A 38 15.29 -4.09 -0.24
CA ARG A 38 16.67 -4.36 0.17
C ARG A 38 16.92 -3.74 1.53
N GLU A 39 17.50 -4.53 2.43
CA GLU A 39 17.84 -4.07 3.78
C GLU A 39 19.22 -3.42 3.86
N GLN A 40 20.08 -3.61 2.85
CA GLN A 40 21.42 -3.05 2.79
C GLN A 40 21.60 -2.20 1.54
N VAL A 41 22.16 -1.01 1.73
CA VAL A 41 22.35 -0.01 0.69
C VAL A 41 23.70 0.67 0.90
N LYS A 42 24.40 1.04 -0.17
CA LYS A 42 25.66 1.79 -0.05
C LYS A 42 25.40 3.19 0.51
N LYS A 43 26.36 3.67 1.31
CA LYS A 43 26.43 5.05 1.80
C LYS A 43 26.40 6.05 0.62
N GLY A 44 25.89 7.25 0.89
CA GLY A 44 25.71 8.34 -0.07
C GLY A 44 24.34 8.34 -0.72
N GLN A 45 24.25 8.95 -1.91
CA GLN A 45 23.01 8.99 -2.66
C GLN A 45 22.61 7.60 -3.14
N ALA A 46 21.41 7.17 -2.76
CA ALA A 46 20.93 5.84 -3.07
C ALA A 46 19.41 5.80 -3.34
N ILE A 47 18.98 4.66 -3.87
CA ILE A 47 17.58 4.34 -4.08
C ILE A 47 17.15 3.30 -3.04
N VAL A 48 16.09 3.61 -2.30
CA VAL A 48 15.43 2.72 -1.36
C VAL A 48 14.04 2.41 -1.90
N ASP A 49 13.78 1.12 -2.11
CA ASP A 49 12.49 0.61 -2.55
C ASP A 49 11.76 -0.04 -1.37
N ILE A 50 10.52 0.39 -1.14
CA ILE A 50 9.65 -0.10 -0.07
C ILE A 50 8.38 -0.67 -0.69
N ARG A 51 8.08 -1.94 -0.46
CA ARG A 51 6.87 -2.61 -0.94
C ARG A 51 5.77 -2.53 0.11
N LEU A 52 4.55 -2.22 -0.32
CA LEU A 52 3.35 -2.37 0.52
C LEU A 52 2.67 -3.70 0.18
N ILE A 53 2.39 -4.52 1.18
CA ILE A 53 1.81 -5.86 1.02
C ILE A 53 0.51 -5.95 1.82
N HIS A 54 -0.54 -6.48 1.20
CA HIS A 54 -1.71 -6.98 1.89
C HIS A 54 -1.45 -8.45 2.27
N LYS A 55 -1.19 -8.70 3.55
CA LYS A 55 -0.70 -9.98 4.07
C LYS A 55 -1.66 -11.16 3.81
N PRO A 56 -2.99 -11.04 3.99
CA PRO A 56 -3.91 -12.16 3.75
C PRO A 56 -3.87 -12.68 2.32
N GLU A 57 -3.63 -11.82 1.33
CA GLU A 57 -3.58 -12.18 -0.09
C GLU A 57 -2.15 -12.31 -0.65
N ASP A 58 -1.13 -12.01 0.17
CA ASP A 58 0.27 -11.86 -0.27
C ASP A 58 0.43 -11.00 -1.53
N ARG A 59 -0.36 -9.91 -1.60
CA ARG A 59 -0.45 -9.07 -2.81
C ARG A 59 0.20 -7.71 -2.57
N ALA A 60 0.97 -7.24 -3.55
CA ALA A 60 1.45 -5.86 -3.58
C ALA A 60 0.29 -4.87 -3.76
N VAL A 61 0.26 -3.80 -2.96
CA VAL A 61 -0.81 -2.80 -2.95
C VAL A 61 -0.34 -1.51 -3.60
N SER A 62 -0.94 -1.20 -4.74
CA SER A 62 -0.68 0.03 -5.50
C SER A 62 -1.56 1.19 -5.02
N ASP A 63 -1.29 2.39 -5.53
CA ASP A 63 -2.13 3.59 -5.36
C ASP A 63 -2.35 4.04 -3.90
N ALA A 64 -1.48 3.61 -2.98
CA ALA A 64 -1.42 4.16 -1.64
C ALA A 64 -0.77 5.55 -1.68
N VAL A 65 -1.34 6.48 -0.92
CA VAL A 65 -0.80 7.83 -0.80
C VAL A 65 0.19 7.84 0.36
N ILE A 66 1.48 7.91 0.05
CA ILE A 66 2.55 7.96 1.05
C ILE A 66 2.79 9.40 1.52
N PHE A 67 2.92 9.60 2.84
CA PHE A 67 3.19 10.89 3.46
C PHE A 67 3.97 10.72 4.78
N ALA A 68 4.31 11.84 5.42
CA ALA A 68 5.08 11.87 6.68
C ALA A 68 6.37 11.04 6.63
N VAL A 69 7.10 11.14 5.50
CA VAL A 69 8.33 10.39 5.27
C VAL A 69 9.50 11.08 5.96
N ARG A 70 10.29 10.31 6.70
CA ARG A 70 11.48 10.78 7.42
C ARG A 70 12.57 9.72 7.42
N LEU A 71 13.81 10.17 7.32
CA LEU A 71 15.01 9.35 7.40
C LEU A 71 15.89 9.87 8.54
N ASP A 72 16.21 9.01 9.51
CA ASP A 72 17.06 9.34 10.66
C ASP A 72 17.88 8.15 11.18
N MET A 73 18.85 8.41 12.06
CA MET A 73 19.68 7.38 12.69
C MET A 73 19.20 7.02 14.11
N ALA A 74 17.90 7.09 14.38
CA ALA A 74 17.36 6.71 15.69
C ALA A 74 17.72 5.30 16.18
N PRO A 75 17.88 4.25 15.32
CA PRO A 75 18.29 2.93 15.81
C PRO A 75 19.64 2.94 16.52
N ASP A 76 20.51 3.90 16.20
CA ASP A 76 21.83 4.09 16.80
C ASP A 76 21.83 5.26 17.83
N ASP A 77 20.66 5.56 18.44
CA ASP A 77 20.45 6.64 19.41
C ASP A 77 20.74 8.06 18.88
N MET A 78 20.74 8.21 17.55
CA MET A 78 21.05 9.45 16.84
C MET A 78 19.81 9.98 16.08
N GLU A 79 18.63 10.01 16.70
CA GLU A 79 17.38 10.42 16.03
C GLU A 79 17.39 11.85 15.47
N GLN A 80 18.20 12.73 16.05
CA GLN A 80 18.39 14.11 15.56
C GLN A 80 19.22 14.17 14.27
N MET A 81 19.99 13.12 13.95
CA MET A 81 20.73 13.01 12.70
C MET A 81 19.77 12.56 11.60
N THR A 82 19.13 13.55 10.98
CA THR A 82 18.24 13.34 9.84
C THR A 82 18.97 13.51 8.52
N SER A 83 18.48 12.85 7.47
CA SER A 83 18.94 13.11 6.12
C SER A 83 17.80 13.24 5.12
N ALA A 84 18.14 13.69 3.91
CA ALA A 84 17.20 13.88 2.82
C ALA A 84 16.59 12.55 2.37
N ILE A 85 15.27 12.57 2.19
CA ILE A 85 14.48 11.48 1.62
C ILE A 85 13.37 12.07 0.77
N GLU A 86 13.34 11.69 -0.51
CA GLU A 86 12.40 12.22 -1.49
C GLU A 86 11.70 11.06 -2.21
N PRO A 87 10.36 11.04 -2.29
CA PRO A 87 9.66 10.08 -3.13
C PRO A 87 9.99 10.36 -4.61
N VAL A 88 10.23 9.29 -5.37
CA VAL A 88 10.42 9.36 -6.82
C VAL A 88 9.54 8.32 -7.50
N LYS A 89 9.38 8.44 -8.83
CA LYS A 89 8.55 7.52 -9.59
C LYS A 89 9.10 6.09 -9.48
N SER A 90 8.25 5.16 -9.04
CA SER A 90 8.55 3.74 -9.04
C SER A 90 8.21 3.11 -10.38
N PRO A 91 9.03 2.17 -10.89
CA PRO A 91 8.71 1.39 -12.08
C PRO A 91 7.82 0.17 -11.78
N GLU A 92 7.64 -0.22 -10.52
CA GLU A 92 6.92 -1.43 -10.10
C GLU A 92 5.67 -1.07 -9.27
N PRO A 93 4.47 -1.57 -9.65
CA PRO A 93 3.25 -1.37 -8.87
C PRO A 93 3.38 -1.91 -7.45
N GLY A 94 2.91 -1.12 -6.47
CA GLY A 94 2.98 -1.44 -5.04
C GLY A 94 4.39 -1.36 -4.42
N VAL A 95 5.39 -0.93 -5.20
CA VAL A 95 6.68 -0.50 -4.70
C VAL A 95 6.73 1.02 -4.72
N TYR A 96 7.11 1.61 -3.59
CA TYR A 96 7.27 3.04 -3.39
C TYR A 96 8.77 3.33 -3.28
N ARG A 97 9.25 4.17 -4.19
CA ARG A 97 10.68 4.44 -4.36
C ARG A 97 11.07 5.77 -3.75
N PHE A 98 12.18 5.77 -3.03
CA PHE A 98 12.75 6.96 -2.42
C PHE A 98 14.19 7.15 -2.87
N LYS A 99 14.52 8.38 -3.25
CA LYS A 99 15.91 8.84 -3.35
C LYS A 99 16.31 9.33 -1.96
N VAL A 100 17.37 8.76 -1.42
CA VAL A 100 17.89 9.07 -0.09
C VAL A 100 19.33 9.54 -0.18
N ASP A 101 19.80 10.27 0.82
CA ASP A 101 21.22 10.55 1.03
C ASP A 101 21.65 9.95 2.36
N LEU A 102 22.33 8.80 2.34
CA LEU A 102 22.82 8.15 3.56
C LEU A 102 24.18 8.76 3.90
N THR A 103 24.20 9.81 4.72
CA THR A 103 25.41 10.60 4.99
C THR A 103 26.46 9.86 5.81
N ASP A 104 26.08 8.74 6.43
CA ASP A 104 26.98 7.88 7.19
C ASP A 104 26.65 6.39 7.09
N GLU A 105 27.61 5.54 7.47
CA GLU A 105 27.42 4.10 7.63
C GLU A 105 26.59 3.82 8.89
N GLY A 106 25.99 2.63 8.99
CA GLY A 106 25.23 2.21 10.17
C GLY A 106 23.75 2.02 9.90
N ARG A 107 22.93 2.08 10.96
CA ARG A 107 21.49 1.77 10.86
C ARG A 107 20.68 3.04 10.69
N TRP A 108 19.97 3.11 9.58
CA TRP A 108 19.07 4.19 9.24
C TRP A 108 17.63 3.71 9.34
N ARG A 109 16.75 4.56 9.88
CA ARG A 109 15.32 4.31 9.99
C ARG A 109 14.56 5.18 8.99
N VAL A 110 13.74 4.53 8.17
CA VAL A 110 12.72 5.19 7.36
C VAL A 110 11.40 5.10 8.13
N SER A 111 10.89 6.25 8.56
CA SER A 111 9.52 6.38 9.07
C SER A 111 8.62 6.86 7.94
N LEU A 112 7.46 6.24 7.76
CA LEU A 112 6.47 6.66 6.78
C LEU A 112 5.05 6.36 7.23
N ALA A 113 4.09 7.09 6.67
CA ALA A 113 2.67 6.84 6.80
C ALA A 113 2.01 6.72 5.43
N ALA A 114 0.88 6.02 5.36
CA ALA A 114 0.12 5.89 4.12
C ALA A 114 -1.39 5.81 4.32
N LYS A 115 -2.12 6.36 3.34
CA LYS A 115 -3.55 6.10 3.13
C LYS A 115 -3.69 5.04 2.05
N ILE A 116 -4.43 3.98 2.37
CA ILE A 116 -4.72 2.85 1.47
C ILE A 116 -6.17 3.01 0.99
N GLN A 117 -6.43 2.79 -0.30
CA GLN A 117 -7.77 2.91 -0.85
C GLN A 117 -8.70 1.87 -0.22
N GLY A 118 -9.88 2.30 0.21
CA GLY A 118 -10.83 1.46 0.94
C GLY A 118 -10.62 1.42 2.46
N GLU A 119 -9.46 1.86 2.95
CA GLU A 119 -9.14 1.89 4.37
C GLU A 119 -9.37 3.27 4.99
N THR A 120 -9.98 3.28 6.18
CA THR A 120 -10.26 4.53 6.92
C THR A 120 -9.04 4.97 7.75
N GLU A 121 -8.34 4.01 8.34
CA GLU A 121 -7.18 4.22 9.19
C GLU A 121 -5.93 4.60 8.38
N THR A 122 -4.84 4.90 9.08
CA THR A 122 -3.55 5.25 8.47
C THR A 122 -2.55 4.17 8.82
N LEU A 123 -1.91 3.57 7.83
CA LEU A 123 -0.78 2.67 8.08
C LEU A 123 0.44 3.50 8.43
N GLN A 124 1.08 3.22 9.56
CA GLN A 124 2.35 3.82 9.96
C GLN A 124 3.40 2.74 10.08
N SER A 125 4.63 3.00 9.63
CA SER A 125 5.73 2.06 9.72
C SER A 125 7.06 2.73 9.99
N ARG A 126 7.95 1.97 10.62
CA ARG A 126 9.36 2.29 10.83
C ARG A 126 10.18 1.12 10.33
N LEU A 127 10.89 1.32 9.23
CA LEU A 127 11.73 0.31 8.61
C LEU A 127 13.20 0.65 8.87
N VAL A 128 14.03 -0.35 9.15
CA VAL A 128 15.45 -0.15 9.40
C VAL A 128 16.25 -0.73 8.24
N LEU A 129 17.07 0.09 7.60
CA LEU A 129 18.04 -0.32 6.59
C LEU A 129 19.46 -0.05 7.10
N LYS A 130 20.44 -0.78 6.56
CA LYS A 130 21.84 -0.60 6.90
C LYS A 130 22.58 0.07 5.74
N ALA A 131 23.21 1.21 6.03
CA ALA A 131 24.17 1.84 5.15
C ALA A 131 25.53 1.12 5.28
N THR A 132 26.06 0.66 4.16
CA THR A 132 27.37 -0.01 4.07
C THR A 132 28.37 0.86 3.29
N PRO A 133 29.68 0.62 3.43
CA PRO A 133 30.69 1.23 2.55
C PRO A 133 30.40 1.08 1.05
#